data_AF-A0A2V6WKP6-F1
#
_entry.id   AF-A0A2V6WKP6-F1
#
_cell.length_a   1.000
_cell.length_b   1.000
_cell.length_c   1.000
_cell.angle_alpha   90.00
_cell.angle_beta   90.00
_cell.angle_gamma   90.00
#
_symmetry.space_group_name_H-M   'P 1'
#
loop_
_entity.id
_entity.type
_entity.pdbx_description
1 polymer ?
#
loop_
_entity_poly.entity_id
_entity_poly.type
_entity_poly.pdbx_seq_one_letter_code
_entity_poly.pdbx_strand_id
1 'polypeptide(L)'
;WHYPRGIAARPDDSRTVFLTLGDSTPGRVGTIMRSRDAGATWENLKLPGQPNSAIWTVSISAAAPDTMFAASRYGYLYRSDDGGDSWRKLWRELGEVSSILSV
;
A
#
# COMPACT_ATOMS: atom_id res chain seq x y z
N TRP A 1 -8.54 15.42 4.23
CA TRP A 1 -8.63 14.66 2.98
C TRP A 1 -7.36 13.92 2.58
N HIS A 2 -6.23 14.04 3.29
CA HIS A 2 -5.13 13.08 3.12
C HIS A 2 -4.53 12.79 4.50
N TYR A 3 -4.91 11.66 5.09
CA TYR A 3 -4.25 11.11 6.28
C TYR A 3 -3.18 10.11 5.80
N PRO A 4 -1.90 10.51 5.70
CA PRO A 4 -0.82 9.59 5.41
C PRO A 4 -0.48 8.74 6.63
N ARG A 5 -0.27 7.44 6.40
CA ARG A 5 0.05 6.50 7.50
C ARG A 5 1.39 5.80 7.36
N GLY A 6 1.72 5.34 6.17
CA GLY A 6 2.94 4.58 5.90
C GLY A 6 3.64 5.09 4.65
N ILE A 7 4.96 5.04 4.66
CA ILE A 7 5.82 5.35 3.51
C ILE A 7 6.86 4.24 3.37
N ALA A 8 7.13 3.80 2.14
CA ALA A 8 8.14 2.79 1.85
C ALA A 8 8.86 3.15 0.54
N ALA A 9 10.19 3.18 0.55
CA ALA A 9 10.99 3.26 -0.66
C ALA A 9 11.24 1.85 -1.19
N ARG A 10 11.32 1.72 -2.52
CA ARG A 10 11.77 0.46 -3.13
C ARG A 10 13.22 0.19 -2.72
N PRO A 11 13.55 -1.05 -2.34
CA PRO A 11 14.90 -1.41 -1.93
C PRO A 11 15.90 -1.48 -3.10
N ASP A 12 15.42 -1.74 -4.32
CA ASP A 12 16.20 -1.81 -5.56
C ASP A 12 16.26 -0.48 -6.33
N ASP A 13 15.32 0.43 -6.07
CA ASP A 13 15.28 1.78 -6.63
C ASP A 13 14.74 2.78 -5.60
N SER A 14 15.65 3.53 -4.97
CA SER A 14 15.30 4.51 -3.96
C SER A 14 14.51 5.72 -4.50
N ARG A 15 14.42 5.91 -5.83
CA ARG A 15 13.59 6.95 -6.43
C ARG A 15 12.11 6.55 -6.46
N THR A 16 11.81 5.26 -6.39
CA THR A 16 10.43 4.77 -6.35
C THR A 16 9.96 4.68 -4.90
N VAL A 17 8.93 5.44 -4.55
CA VAL A 17 8.39 5.55 -3.18
C VAL A 17 6.88 5.36 -3.18
N PHE A 18 6.38 4.66 -2.18
CA PHE A 18 4.95 4.42 -1.96
C PHE A 18 4.48 5.10 -0.69
N LEU A 19 3.29 5.67 -0.73
CA LEU A 19 2.62 6.32 0.39
C LEU A 19 1.23 5.72 0.58
N THR A 20 0.87 5.33 1.79
CA THR A 20 -0.47 4.86 2.11
C THR A 20 -1.32 5.97 2.70
N LEU A 21 -2.56 6.09 2.22
CA LEU A 21 -3.46 7.18 2.56
C LEU A 21 -4.84 6.67 3.01
N GLY A 22 -5.54 7.53 3.75
CA GLY A 22 -6.97 7.45 4.02
C GLY A 22 -7.63 8.81 4.23
N ASP A 23 -8.94 8.81 4.46
CA ASP A 23 -9.73 10.00 4.81
C ASP A 23 -9.60 10.38 6.30
N SER A 24 -9.48 9.41 7.19
CA SER A 24 -9.25 9.58 8.63
C SER A 24 -8.65 8.32 9.25
N THR A 25 -8.50 8.29 10.57
CA THR A 25 -8.09 7.08 11.31
C THR A 25 -9.28 6.50 12.07
N PRO A 26 -9.72 5.27 11.77
CA PRO A 26 -9.25 4.36 10.71
C PRO A 26 -9.88 4.65 9.33
N GLY A 27 -10.87 5.54 9.24
CA GLY A 27 -11.42 6.00 7.96
C GLY A 27 -12.39 5.04 7.29
N ARG A 28 -12.95 5.48 6.16
CA ARG A 28 -13.85 4.69 5.29
C ARG A 28 -13.26 4.40 3.93
N VAL A 29 -12.23 5.14 3.55
CA VAL A 29 -11.59 5.01 2.24
C VAL A 29 -10.08 5.03 2.40
N GLY A 30 -9.39 4.40 1.45
CA GLY A 30 -7.94 4.36 1.43
C GLY A 30 -7.41 4.20 0.02
N THR A 31 -6.14 4.54 -0.16
CA THR A 31 -5.42 4.34 -1.41
C THR A 31 -3.93 4.21 -1.15
N ILE A 32 -3.19 3.81 -2.18
CA ILE A 32 -1.72 3.86 -2.23
C ILE A 32 -1.36 4.85 -3.33
N MET A 33 -0.46 5.78 -3.03
CA MET A 33 0.17 6.62 -4.04
C MET A 33 1.58 6.11 -4.32
N ARG A 34 2.06 6.30 -5.54
CA ARG A 34 3.43 6.03 -5.95
C ARG A 34 4.07 7.27 -6.53
N SER A 35 5.34 7.47 -6.21
CA SER A 35 6.25 8.33 -6.96
C SER A 35 7.33 7.47 -7.59
N ARG A 36 7.80 7.86 -8.78
CA ARG A 36 8.96 7.26 -9.48
C ARG A 36 10.14 8.23 -9.59
N ASP A 37 10.02 9.39 -8.96
CA ASP A 37 10.94 10.53 -9.09
C ASP A 37 11.31 11.13 -7.72
N ALA A 38 11.47 10.27 -6.72
CA ALA A 38 11.85 10.63 -5.35
C ALA A 38 10.88 11.62 -4.68
N GLY A 39 9.60 11.51 -4.99
CA GLY A 39 8.51 12.28 -4.38
C GLY A 39 8.18 13.60 -5.08
N ALA A 40 8.76 13.89 -6.24
CA ALA A 40 8.46 15.11 -7.00
C ALA A 40 7.05 15.07 -7.64
N THR A 41 6.65 13.93 -8.17
CA THR A 41 5.30 13.68 -8.69
C THR A 41 4.74 12.38 -8.13
N TRP A 42 3.40 12.31 -8.06
CA TRP A 42 2.69 11.19 -7.45
C TRP A 42 1.49 10.77 -8.30
N GLU A 43 1.27 9.46 -8.40
CA GLU A 43 0.10 8.86 -9.04
C GLU A 43 -0.68 8.01 -8.03
N ASN A 44 -2.01 7.95 -8.18
CA ASN A 44 -2.85 7.06 -7.40
C ASN A 44 -2.85 5.66 -8.02
N LEU A 45 -2.53 4.64 -7.22
CA LEU A 45 -2.60 3.25 -7.65
C LEU A 45 -4.03 2.72 -7.55
N LYS A 46 -4.44 1.95 -8.56
CA LYS A 46 -5.78 1.35 -8.59
C LYS A 46 -5.79 0.07 -7.76
N LEU A 47 -6.59 0.08 -6.69
CA LEU A 47 -6.90 -1.12 -5.92
C LEU A 47 -8.22 -1.76 -6.44
N PRO A 48 -8.33 -3.10 -6.42
CA PRO A 48 -9.57 -3.77 -6.77
C PRO A 48 -10.63 -3.54 -5.69
N GLY A 49 -11.71 -2.85 -6.07
CA GLY A 49 -12.77 -2.44 -5.15
C GLY A 49 -12.35 -1.32 -4.19
N GLN A 50 -13.32 -0.76 -3.48
CA GLN A 50 -13.08 0.26 -2.46
C GLN A 50 -12.47 -0.39 -1.21
N PRO A 51 -11.32 0.08 -0.69
CA PRO A 51 -10.85 -0.33 0.63
C PRO A 51 -11.88 0.00 1.71
N ASN A 52 -12.03 -0.88 2.70
CA ASN A 52 -13.00 -0.72 3.79
C ASN A 52 -12.54 0.24 4.90
N SER A 53 -11.34 0.82 4.78
CA SER A 53 -10.76 1.80 5.69
C SER A 53 -9.50 2.41 5.03
N ALA A 54 -8.79 3.29 5.74
CA ALA A 54 -7.45 3.74 5.33
C ALA A 54 -6.52 2.55 5.02
N ILE A 55 -5.65 2.70 4.01
CA ILE A 55 -4.55 1.76 3.81
C ILE A 55 -3.52 2.04 4.89
N TRP A 56 -3.36 1.09 5.79
CA TRP A 56 -2.63 1.26 7.02
C TRP A 56 -1.13 1.00 6.86
N THR A 57 -0.78 0.08 5.97
CA THR A 57 0.59 -0.36 5.78
C THR A 57 0.80 -0.85 4.36
N VAL A 58 2.02 -0.66 3.87
CA VAL A 58 2.57 -1.23 2.65
C VAL A 58 3.94 -1.81 3.00
N SER A 59 4.25 -2.98 2.45
CA SER A 59 5.49 -3.71 2.63
C SER A 59 5.99 -4.18 1.27
N ILE A 60 7.30 -4.11 1.07
CA ILE A 60 7.99 -4.47 -0.17
C ILE A 60 9.00 -5.55 0.22
N SER A 61 8.99 -6.70 -0.46
CA SER A 61 9.98 -7.74 -0.18
C SER A 61 11.38 -7.23 -0.56
N ALA A 62 12.33 -7.37 0.34
CA ALA A 62 13.72 -6.98 0.07
C ALA A 62 14.38 -7.96 -0.91
N ALA A 63 14.02 -9.24 -0.83
CA ALA A 63 14.53 -10.29 -1.72
C ALA A 63 13.89 -10.27 -3.12
N ALA A 64 12.63 -9.84 -3.23
CA ALA A 64 11.89 -9.78 -4.49
C ALA A 64 11.02 -8.51 -4.56
N PRO A 65 11.58 -7.34 -4.95
CA PRO A 65 10.93 -6.03 -4.85
C PRO A 65 9.63 -5.87 -5.65
N ASP A 66 9.40 -6.73 -6.64
CA ASP A 66 8.13 -6.76 -7.37
C ASP A 66 6.99 -7.39 -6.55
N THR A 67 7.31 -8.19 -5.53
CA THR A 67 6.34 -8.72 -4.57
C THR A 67 6.09 -7.71 -3.46
N MET A 68 4.88 -7.18 -3.43
CA MET A 68 4.44 -6.19 -2.45
C MET A 68 3.14 -6.60 -1.77
N PHE A 69 2.97 -6.17 -0.54
CA PHE A 69 1.74 -6.34 0.22
C PHE A 69 1.26 -5.02 0.78
N ALA A 70 -0.06 -4.85 0.85
CA ALA A 70 -0.67 -3.73 1.54
C ALA A 70 -1.90 -4.20 2.30
N ALA A 71 -2.26 -3.49 3.36
CA ALA A 71 -3.45 -3.79 4.13
C ALA A 71 -4.24 -2.53 4.46
N SER A 72 -5.56 -2.63 4.39
CA SER A 72 -6.42 -1.70 5.11
C SER A 72 -6.34 -1.96 6.61
N ARG A 73 -6.64 -0.94 7.42
CA ARG A 73 -6.74 -1.07 8.88
C ARG A 73 -7.73 -2.16 9.31
N TYR A 74 -8.85 -2.28 8.60
CA TYR A 74 -9.89 -3.29 8.85
C TYR A 74 -9.73 -4.56 8.00
N GLY A 75 -8.49 -4.94 7.69
CA GLY A 75 -8.17 -6.32 7.36
C GLY A 75 -8.32 -6.75 5.90
N TYR A 76 -8.61 -5.83 4.97
CA TYR A 76 -8.46 -6.14 3.55
C TYR A 76 -6.97 -6.23 3.21
N LEU A 77 -6.56 -7.37 2.68
CA LEU A 77 -5.19 -7.61 2.23
C LEU A 77 -5.10 -7.51 0.70
N TYR A 78 -4.04 -6.85 0.23
CA TYR A 78 -3.73 -6.70 -1.18
C TYR A 78 -2.32 -7.20 -1.45
N ARG A 79 -2.12 -7.79 -2.64
CA ARG A 79 -0.81 -8.22 -3.13
C ARG A 79 -0.60 -7.73 -4.56
N SER A 80 0.61 -7.28 -4.84
CA SER A 80 1.15 -7.06 -6.18
C SER A 80 2.32 -8.03 -6.39
N ASP A 81 2.50 -8.46 -7.63
CA ASP A 81 3.67 -9.25 -8.08
C ASP A 81 4.41 -8.53 -9.24
N ASP A 82 4.14 -7.24 -9.43
CA ASP A 82 4.66 -6.40 -10.51
C ASP A 82 5.09 -5.01 -10.00
N GLY A 83 5.56 -4.95 -8.76
CA GLY A 83 6.11 -3.71 -8.20
C GLY A 83 5.08 -2.60 -8.01
N GLY A 84 3.82 -2.99 -7.79
CA GLY A 84 2.70 -2.10 -7.51
C GLY A 84 1.97 -1.57 -8.74
N ASP A 85 2.30 -2.04 -9.95
CA ASP A 85 1.58 -1.67 -11.18
C ASP A 85 0.15 -2.24 -11.21
N SER A 86 -0.05 -3.45 -10.67
CA SER A 86 -1.36 -4.03 -10.46
C SER A 86 -1.48 -4.72 -9.09
N TRP A 87 -2.71 -4.73 -8.57
CA TRP A 87 -3.02 -5.29 -7.26
C TRP A 87 -4.19 -6.26 -7.34
N ARG A 88 -4.13 -7.35 -6.57
CA ARG A 88 -5.28 -8.21 -6.28
C ARG A 88 -5.61 -8.17 -4.80
N LYS A 89 -6.91 -8.18 -4.48
CA LYS A 89 -7.37 -8.40 -3.10
C LYS A 89 -7.24 -9.89 -2.79
N LEU A 90 -6.59 -10.23 -1.69
CA LEU A 90 -6.52 -11.60 -1.21
C LEU A 90 -7.85 -11.98 -0.56
N TRP A 91 -8.22 -13.26 -0.70
CA TRP A 91 -9.53 -13.76 -0.25
C TRP A 91 -9.71 -13.76 1.28
N ARG A 92 -8.60 -13.84 2.03
CA ARG A 92 -8.63 -13.77 3.49
C ARG A 92 -8.78 -12.31 3.92
N GLU A 93 -9.79 -12.09 4.73
CA GLU A 93 -9.93 -10.87 5.51
C GLU A 93 -9.50 -11.18 6.95
N LEU A 94 -8.74 -10.26 7.53
CA LEU A 94 -8.33 -10.32 8.91
C LEU A 94 -9.22 -9.37 9.74
N GLY A 95 -9.03 -9.38 11.06
CA GLY A 95 -9.49 -8.29 11.89
C GLY A 95 -8.65 -7.03 11.67
N GLU A 96 -8.24 -6.40 12.75
CA GLU A 96 -7.33 -5.27 12.65
C GLU A 96 -5.93 -5.70 12.14
N VAL A 97 -5.41 -4.99 11.15
CA VAL A 97 -4.01 -5.13 10.70
C VAL A 97 -3.23 -3.88 11.12
N SER A 98 -2.13 -4.10 11.86
CA SER A 98 -1.24 -3.04 12.32
C SER A 98 0.03 -2.92 11.48
N SER A 99 0.52 -4.03 10.92
CA SER A 99 1.72 -4.10 10.09
C SER A 99 1.71 -5.34 9.20
N ILE A 100 2.52 -5.29 8.13
CA ILE A 100 2.91 -6.45 7.33
C ILE A 100 4.44 -6.45 7.24
N LEU A 101 5.04 -7.62 7.45
CA LEU A 101 6.45 -7.87 7.21
C LEU A 101 6.58 -8.84 6.04
N SER A 102 7.24 -8.41 4.97
CA SER A 102 7.75 -9.29 3.92
C SER A 102 9.27 -9.36 4.03
N VAL A 103 9.81 -10.57 3.95
CA VAL A 103 11.24 -10.85 3.84
C VAL A 103 11.65 -10.88 2.37
#